data_AF-A0A8C6MNX7-F1
#
_entry.id   AF-A0A8C6MNX7-F1
#
_cell.length_a   1.000
_cell.length_b   1.000
_cell.length_c   1.000
_cell.angle_alpha   90.00
_cell.angle_beta   90.00
_cell.angle_gamma   90.00
#
_symmetry.space_group_name_H-M   'P 1'
#
loop_
_entity.id
_entity.type
_entity.pdbx_description
1 polymer ?
#
loop_
_entity_poly.entity_id
_entity_poly.type
_entity_poly.pdbx_seq_one_letter_code
_entity_poly.pdbx_strand_id
1 'polypeptide(L)'
;KQKTKTSLLHPPESLNDLGAFESLRVPGKEEFRELREQPSDPQAEQELINSIEQVYFSADPFDIVKYELEKLPPVLNLQELEEYRDKLKQQQSAVSKKVADLILEKQPAYVKELERVTSLQTGLQLAAVICTNGRRYCFLWLCSLSSNYLKSYCEIYH
;
A
#
# COMPACT_ATOMS: atom_id res chain seq x y z
N LYS A 1 -20.91 27.06 -43.35
CA LYS A 1 -19.57 26.65 -42.85
C LYS A 1 -19.41 27.20 -41.44
N GLN A 2 -19.31 26.33 -40.44
CA GLN A 2 -19.43 26.64 -39.01
C GLN A 2 -18.22 27.41 -38.46
N LYS A 3 -18.51 28.27 -37.47
CA LYS A 3 -17.58 29.11 -36.72
C LYS A 3 -16.62 28.26 -35.87
N THR A 4 -15.32 28.45 -36.04
CA THR A 4 -14.30 28.06 -35.06
C THR A 4 -14.16 29.18 -34.04
N LYS A 5 -14.64 28.96 -32.81
CA LYS A 5 -14.27 29.74 -31.63
C LYS A 5 -13.81 28.75 -30.57
N THR A 6 -12.50 28.71 -30.31
CA THR A 6 -11.95 28.11 -29.10
C THR A 6 -10.94 29.08 -28.51
N SER A 7 -11.39 29.71 -27.43
CA SER A 7 -10.62 30.54 -26.52
C SER A 7 -9.47 29.78 -25.88
N LEU A 8 -8.43 30.56 -25.59
CA LEU A 8 -7.45 30.37 -24.51
C LEU A 8 -8.04 29.70 -23.26
N LEU A 9 -7.32 28.72 -22.70
CA LEU A 9 -7.04 28.57 -21.26
C LEU A 9 -6.00 27.45 -21.06
N HIS A 10 -4.93 27.78 -20.33
CA HIS A 10 -3.88 26.89 -19.82
C HIS A 10 -4.41 26.00 -18.66
N PRO A 11 -3.64 24.99 -18.21
CA PRO A 11 -4.15 23.70 -17.72
C PRO A 11 -4.49 23.70 -16.22
N PRO A 12 -5.38 22.80 -15.76
CA PRO A 12 -5.35 22.34 -14.38
C PRO A 12 -4.57 21.03 -14.30
N GLU A 13 -3.35 21.08 -13.77
CA GLU A 13 -2.87 19.96 -12.96
C GLU A 13 -3.72 19.94 -11.68
N SER A 14 -4.57 18.93 -11.57
CA SER A 14 -5.15 18.51 -10.30
C SER A 14 -5.20 17.00 -10.32
N LEU A 15 -4.12 16.44 -9.79
CA LEU A 15 -3.90 15.04 -9.51
C LEU A 15 -4.86 14.64 -8.37
N ASN A 16 -6.14 14.45 -8.71
CA ASN A 16 -7.20 14.11 -7.77
C ASN A 16 -7.89 12.78 -8.11
N ASP A 17 -7.29 11.94 -8.97
CA ASP A 17 -7.86 10.64 -9.37
C ASP A 17 -7.24 9.44 -8.65
N LEU A 18 -6.87 9.59 -7.37
CA LEU A 18 -6.53 8.45 -6.49
C LEU A 18 -7.62 8.16 -5.45
N GLY A 19 -8.84 8.66 -5.69
CA GLY A 19 -10.02 8.38 -4.87
C GLY A 19 -10.60 6.96 -5.00
N ALA A 20 -10.02 6.09 -5.84
CA ALA A 20 -10.47 4.70 -5.98
C ALA A 20 -9.75 3.70 -5.06
N PHE A 21 -8.78 4.15 -4.25
CA PHE A 21 -8.27 3.34 -3.12
C PHE A 21 -9.00 3.72 -1.83
N GLU A 22 -10.33 3.87 -1.90
CA GLU A 22 -11.15 3.83 -0.71
C GLU A 22 -11.14 2.40 -0.17
N SER A 23 -10.22 2.24 0.78
CA SER A 23 -10.45 1.49 2.00
C SER A 23 -10.75 0.01 1.75
N LEU A 24 -9.68 -0.79 1.78
CA LEU A 24 -9.73 -2.06 2.49
C LEU A 24 -10.45 -1.78 3.82
N ARG A 25 -11.76 -2.00 3.83
CA ARG A 25 -12.57 -2.04 5.03
C ARG A 25 -11.91 -3.14 5.84
N VAL A 26 -11.08 -2.74 6.81
CA VAL A 26 -10.55 -3.64 7.83
C VAL A 26 -11.75 -4.45 8.29
N PRO A 27 -11.79 -5.79 8.07
CA PRO A 27 -12.90 -6.59 8.51
C PRO A 27 -13.12 -6.25 9.98
N GLY A 28 -14.35 -5.82 10.29
CA GLY A 28 -14.68 -5.31 11.61
C GLY A 28 -14.24 -6.30 12.67
N LYS A 29 -13.88 -5.79 13.85
CA LYS A 29 -13.50 -6.59 15.03
C LYS A 29 -14.50 -7.69 15.40
N GLU A 30 -15.66 -7.74 14.76
CA GLU A 30 -16.73 -8.72 14.92
C GLU A 30 -16.69 -9.90 13.94
N GLU A 31 -16.06 -9.83 12.78
CA GLU A 31 -15.94 -11.00 11.88
C GLU A 31 -14.83 -11.98 12.30
N PHE A 32 -13.81 -11.48 13.01
CA PHE A 32 -12.79 -12.33 13.62
C PHE A 32 -13.23 -13.01 14.92
N ARG A 33 -14.39 -12.62 15.49
CA ARG A 33 -14.81 -13.13 16.80
C ARG A 33 -15.28 -14.59 16.76
N GLU A 34 -15.63 -15.12 15.60
CA GLU A 34 -16.17 -16.48 15.49
C GLU A 34 -15.10 -17.57 15.30
N LEU A 35 -13.83 -17.20 15.08
CA LEU A 35 -12.69 -18.14 15.08
C LEU A 35 -11.97 -18.18 16.42
N ARG A 36 -12.68 -17.95 17.53
CA ARG A 36 -12.13 -18.15 18.86
C ARG A 36 -12.18 -19.64 19.21
N GLU A 37 -11.32 -20.45 18.60
CA GLU A 37 -11.20 -21.87 18.97
C GLU A 37 -9.77 -22.22 19.41
N GLN A 38 -9.72 -22.66 20.66
CA GLN A 38 -8.66 -23.23 21.50
C GLN A 38 -7.30 -22.50 21.63
N PRO A 39 -6.77 -22.39 22.87
CA PRO A 39 -5.35 -22.18 23.07
C PRO A 39 -4.61 -23.45 22.65
N SER A 40 -4.33 -23.59 21.35
CA SER A 40 -3.41 -24.60 20.85
C SER A 40 -1.98 -24.09 21.04
N ASP A 41 -1.10 -24.98 21.46
CA ASP A 41 0.32 -24.70 21.67
C ASP A 41 0.91 -24.08 20.40
N PRO A 42 1.53 -22.88 20.45
CA PRO A 42 2.15 -22.25 19.28
C PRO A 42 3.16 -23.17 18.58
N GLN A 43 3.76 -24.13 19.29
CA GLN A 43 4.65 -25.11 18.69
C GLN A 43 3.90 -26.17 17.88
N ALA A 44 2.76 -26.67 18.38
CA ALA A 44 1.91 -27.61 17.64
C ALA A 44 1.28 -26.98 16.39
N GLU A 45 0.89 -25.69 16.46
CA GLU A 45 0.41 -24.95 15.29
C GLU A 45 1.51 -24.78 14.24
N GLN A 46 2.75 -24.51 14.67
CA GLN A 46 3.88 -24.37 13.75
C GLN A 46 4.28 -25.72 13.13
N GLU A 47 4.22 -26.82 13.86
CA GLU A 47 4.41 -28.17 13.33
C GLU A 47 3.32 -28.53 12.30
N LEU A 48 2.08 -28.15 12.56
CA LEU A 48 0.98 -28.33 11.62
C LEU A 48 1.20 -27.52 10.33
N ILE A 49 1.66 -26.27 10.43
CA ILE A 49 2.02 -25.46 9.26
C ILE A 49 3.22 -26.07 8.52
N ASN A 50 4.24 -26.56 9.25
CA ASN A 50 5.41 -27.19 8.65
C ASN A 50 5.08 -28.52 7.97
N SER A 51 3.97 -29.17 8.34
CA SER A 51 3.47 -30.39 7.69
C SER A 51 2.80 -30.14 6.33
N ILE A 52 2.52 -28.89 5.98
CA ILE A 52 1.95 -28.51 4.69
C ILE A 52 2.98 -28.75 3.59
N GLU A 53 2.56 -29.38 2.50
CA GLU A 53 3.48 -29.73 1.43
C GLU A 53 4.04 -28.49 0.73
N GLN A 54 5.34 -28.51 0.44
CA GLN A 54 6.02 -27.36 -0.17
C GLN A 54 5.47 -27.01 -1.56
N VAL A 55 4.82 -27.96 -2.23
CA VAL A 55 4.19 -27.77 -3.54
C VAL A 55 3.14 -26.65 -3.50
N TYR A 56 2.39 -26.49 -2.40
CA TYR A 56 1.42 -25.39 -2.25
C TYR A 56 2.06 -23.99 -2.11
N PHE A 57 3.36 -23.92 -1.80
CA PHE A 57 4.11 -22.67 -1.72
C PHE A 57 4.87 -22.34 -3.00
N SER A 58 4.82 -23.21 -4.01
CA SER A 58 5.49 -22.97 -5.28
C SER A 58 4.92 -21.73 -5.97
N ALA A 59 5.81 -20.92 -6.57
CA ALA A 59 5.42 -19.71 -7.30
C ALA A 59 4.90 -20.02 -8.71
N ASP A 60 5.05 -21.27 -9.15
CA ASP A 60 4.59 -21.74 -10.46
C ASP A 60 3.09 -22.02 -10.41
N PRO A 61 2.30 -21.61 -11.43
CA PRO A 61 0.89 -21.93 -11.48
C PRO A 61 0.71 -23.43 -11.70
N PHE A 62 0.25 -24.14 -10.67
CA PHE A 62 -0.11 -25.55 -10.75
C PHE A 62 -1.57 -25.76 -10.35
N ASP A 63 -2.18 -26.80 -10.90
CA ASP A 63 -3.59 -27.14 -10.62
C ASP A 63 -3.67 -27.92 -9.30
N ILE A 64 -3.96 -27.19 -8.23
CA ILE A 64 -4.12 -27.71 -6.86
C ILE A 64 -5.23 -28.76 -6.81
N VAL A 65 -6.34 -28.54 -7.52
CA VAL A 65 -7.49 -29.44 -7.51
C VAL A 65 -7.10 -30.76 -8.16
N LYS A 66 -6.41 -30.70 -9.30
CA LYS A 66 -5.89 -31.90 -9.98
C LYS A 66 -4.87 -32.66 -9.12
N TYR A 67 -3.97 -31.94 -8.45
CA TYR A 67 -2.96 -32.54 -7.56
C TYR A 67 -3.59 -33.36 -6.43
N GLU A 68 -4.63 -32.83 -5.79
CA GLU A 68 -5.33 -33.55 -4.72
C GLU A 68 -6.15 -34.73 -5.24
N LEU A 69 -6.79 -34.57 -6.42
CA LEU A 69 -7.56 -35.64 -7.05
C LEU A 69 -6.68 -36.84 -7.42
N GLU A 70 -5.43 -36.60 -7.86
CA GLU A 70 -4.48 -37.66 -8.20
C GLU A 70 -3.95 -38.41 -6.97
N LYS A 71 -4.06 -37.85 -5.76
CA LYS A 71 -3.66 -38.49 -4.50
C LYS A 71 -4.71 -39.42 -3.91
N LEU A 72 -5.95 -39.33 -4.37
CA LEU A 72 -7.03 -40.13 -3.81
C LEU A 72 -6.84 -41.60 -4.16
N PRO A 73 -6.98 -42.53 -3.19
CA PRO A 73 -6.89 -43.95 -3.47
C PRO A 73 -8.04 -44.41 -4.38
N PRO A 74 -7.81 -45.42 -5.23
CA PRO A 74 -8.85 -45.95 -6.13
C PRO A 74 -10.01 -46.61 -5.38
N VAL A 75 -9.81 -46.99 -4.11
CA VAL A 75 -10.87 -47.42 -3.20
C VAL A 75 -11.03 -46.35 -2.14
N LEU A 76 -12.17 -45.64 -2.17
CA LEU A 76 -12.45 -44.53 -1.27
C LEU A 76 -13.05 -45.06 0.04
N ASN A 77 -12.35 -44.84 1.15
CA ASN A 77 -12.88 -45.03 2.49
C ASN A 77 -13.43 -43.69 3.01
N LEU A 78 -14.72 -43.64 3.34
CA LEU A 78 -15.37 -42.41 3.82
C LEU A 78 -14.69 -41.86 5.08
N GLN A 79 -14.28 -42.72 6.00
CA GLN A 79 -13.69 -42.29 7.27
C GLN A 79 -12.31 -41.65 7.07
N GLU A 80 -11.47 -42.25 6.23
CA GLU A 80 -10.15 -41.69 5.89
C GLU A 80 -10.26 -40.36 5.14
N LEU A 81 -11.30 -40.21 4.31
CA LEU A 81 -11.55 -38.99 3.55
C LEU A 81 -12.07 -37.86 4.44
N GLU A 82 -12.89 -38.18 5.44
CA GLU A 82 -13.30 -37.22 6.47
C GLU A 82 -12.12 -36.77 7.34
N GLU A 83 -11.27 -37.70 7.77
CA GLU A 83 -10.04 -37.39 8.52
C GLU A 83 -9.09 -36.51 7.70
N TYR A 84 -8.94 -36.80 6.40
CA TYR A 84 -8.11 -36.01 5.50
C TYR A 84 -8.66 -34.59 5.31
N ARG A 85 -9.97 -34.46 5.10
CA ARG A 85 -10.65 -33.16 5.05
C ARG A 85 -10.46 -32.37 6.35
N ASP A 86 -10.58 -33.03 7.49
CA ASP A 86 -10.47 -32.37 8.79
C ASP A 86 -9.03 -31.91 9.07
N LYS A 87 -8.03 -32.67 8.64
CA LYS A 87 -6.61 -32.23 8.63
C LYS A 87 -6.40 -30.99 7.76
N LEU A 88 -6.94 -30.97 6.54
CA LEU A 88 -6.83 -29.82 5.65
C LEU A 88 -7.50 -28.57 6.24
N LYS A 89 -8.69 -28.72 6.85
CA LYS A 89 -9.36 -27.63 7.57
C LYS A 89 -8.53 -27.11 8.73
N GLN A 90 -7.90 -28.01 9.49
CA GLN A 90 -7.04 -27.62 10.60
C GLN A 90 -5.81 -26.86 10.12
N GLN A 91 -5.16 -27.33 9.05
CA GLN A 91 -4.03 -26.64 8.41
C GLN A 91 -4.44 -25.25 7.90
N GLN A 92 -5.60 -25.16 7.22
CA GLN A 92 -6.14 -23.88 6.75
C GLN A 92 -6.39 -22.91 7.90
N SER A 93 -6.94 -23.38 9.02
CA SER A 93 -7.16 -22.57 10.22
C SER A 93 -5.85 -22.06 10.80
N ALA A 94 -4.85 -22.94 10.97
CA ALA A 94 -3.54 -22.57 11.50
C ALA A 94 -2.81 -21.54 10.61
N VAL A 95 -2.85 -21.73 9.28
CA VAL A 95 -2.30 -20.76 8.33
C VAL A 95 -3.04 -19.41 8.41
N SER A 96 -4.37 -19.44 8.46
CA SER A 96 -5.19 -18.22 8.53
C SER A 96 -4.88 -17.41 9.80
N LYS A 97 -4.76 -18.10 10.94
CA LYS A 97 -4.37 -17.50 12.22
C LYS A 97 -2.95 -16.91 12.14
N LYS A 98 -1.97 -17.68 11.65
CA LYS A 98 -0.59 -17.22 11.53
C LYS A 98 -0.46 -15.98 10.64
N VAL A 99 -1.18 -15.94 9.53
CA VAL A 99 -1.21 -14.80 8.63
C VAL A 99 -1.85 -13.59 9.32
N ALA A 100 -2.95 -13.76 10.03
CA ALA A 100 -3.57 -12.68 10.81
C ALA A 100 -2.61 -12.12 11.87
N ASP A 101 -1.91 -12.98 12.61
CA ASP A 101 -0.91 -12.58 13.61
C ASP A 101 0.24 -11.80 12.97
N LEU A 102 0.78 -12.28 11.83
CA LEU A 102 1.82 -11.58 11.09
C LEU A 102 1.34 -10.22 10.57
N ILE A 103 0.09 -10.12 10.10
CA ILE A 103 -0.49 -8.85 9.66
C ILE A 103 -0.53 -7.86 10.83
N LEU A 104 -1.03 -8.29 11.99
CA LEU A 104 -1.11 -7.44 13.19
C LEU A 104 0.29 -7.05 13.70
N GLU A 105 1.27 -7.94 13.62
CA GLU A 105 2.66 -7.67 14.01
C GLU A 105 3.33 -6.64 13.09
N LYS A 106 3.13 -6.76 11.76
CA LYS A 106 3.75 -5.87 10.77
C LYS A 106 3.01 -4.54 10.59
N GLN A 107 1.73 -4.47 10.96
CA GLN A 107 0.91 -3.26 10.87
C GLN A 107 1.56 -2.01 11.52
N PRO A 108 2.05 -2.03 12.77
CA PRO A 108 2.66 -0.84 13.39
C PRO A 108 3.95 -0.40 12.67
N ALA A 109 4.76 -1.33 12.18
CA ALA A 109 5.97 -1.00 11.41
C ALA A 109 5.61 -0.34 10.08
N TYR A 110 4.59 -0.85 9.39
CA TYR A 110 4.08 -0.24 8.16
C TYR A 110 3.54 1.18 8.39
N VAL A 111 2.72 1.37 9.44
CA VAL A 111 2.17 2.69 9.80
C VAL A 111 3.29 3.68 10.09
N LYS A 112 4.33 3.27 10.84
CA LYS A 112 5.49 4.10 11.13
C LYS A 112 6.25 4.53 9.87
N GLU A 113 6.42 3.62 8.91
CA GLU A 113 7.04 3.97 7.63
C GLU A 113 6.18 4.93 6.82
N LEU A 114 4.85 4.76 6.84
CA LEU A 114 3.94 5.69 6.17
C LEU A 114 3.98 7.09 6.78
N GLU A 115 4.03 7.20 8.12
CA GLU A 115 4.23 8.46 8.83
C GLU A 115 5.58 9.11 8.45
N ARG A 116 6.65 8.31 8.37
CA ARG A 116 7.96 8.78 7.95
C ARG A 116 7.91 9.34 6.52
N VAL A 117 7.30 8.62 5.58
CA VAL A 117 7.12 9.08 4.19
C VAL A 117 6.34 10.40 4.14
N THR A 118 5.26 10.51 4.91
CA THR A 118 4.43 11.72 4.99
C THR A 118 5.19 12.92 5.56
N SER A 119 5.99 12.69 6.59
CA SER A 119 6.88 13.70 7.19
C SER A 119 7.90 14.21 6.17
N LEU A 120 8.57 13.30 5.45
CA LEU A 120 9.52 13.66 4.40
C LEU A 120 8.84 14.47 3.28
N GLN A 121 7.66 14.03 2.82
CA GLN A 121 6.90 14.73 1.79
C GLN A 121 6.55 16.16 2.24
N THR A 122 6.11 16.33 3.49
CA THR A 122 5.79 17.65 4.06
C THR A 122 7.02 18.55 4.13
N GLY A 123 8.15 18.01 4.60
CA GLY A 123 9.42 18.74 4.66
C GLY A 123 9.91 19.19 3.27
N LEU A 124 9.78 18.33 2.26
CA LEU A 124 10.14 18.65 0.88
C LEU A 124 9.24 19.75 0.29
N GLN A 125 7.93 19.67 0.51
CA GLN A 125 6.98 20.70 0.07
C GLN A 125 7.30 22.05 0.71
N LEU A 126 7.60 22.07 2.01
CA LEU A 126 8.01 23.29 2.70
C LEU A 126 9.30 23.86 2.13
N ALA A 127 10.32 23.03 1.90
CA ALA A 127 11.59 23.45 1.31
C ALA A 127 11.38 24.02 -0.10
N ALA A 128 10.51 23.42 -0.92
CA ALA A 128 10.18 23.92 -2.24
C ALA A 128 9.54 25.31 -2.18
N VAL A 129 8.56 25.52 -1.28
CA VAL A 129 7.90 26.81 -1.06
C VAL A 129 8.87 27.88 -0.56
N ILE A 130 9.76 27.53 0.38
CA ILE A 130 10.79 28.46 0.85
C ILE A 130 11.72 28.85 -0.30
N CYS A 131 12.17 27.88 -1.10
CA CYS A 131 13.04 28.12 -2.24
C CYS A 131 12.39 29.01 -3.31
N THR A 132 11.12 28.76 -3.65
CA THR A 132 10.40 29.56 -4.67
C THR A 132 10.18 30.99 -4.19
N ASN A 133 9.78 31.16 -2.93
CA ASN A 133 9.60 32.47 -2.33
C ASN A 133 10.93 33.23 -2.24
N GLY A 134 11.99 32.58 -1.75
CA GLY A 134 13.33 33.18 -1.68
C GLY A 134 13.81 33.67 -3.05
N ARG A 135 13.69 32.83 -4.09
CA ARG A 135 14.01 33.22 -5.47
C ARG A 135 13.21 34.44 -5.93
N ARG A 136 11.91 34.48 -5.64
CA ARG A 136 11.04 35.61 -5.99
C ARG A 136 11.49 36.91 -5.31
N TYR A 137 11.77 36.86 -4.00
CA TYR A 137 12.23 38.03 -3.26
C TYR A 137 13.58 38.54 -3.78
N CYS A 138 14.55 37.65 -4.02
CA CYS A 138 15.84 38.03 -4.60
C CYS A 138 15.67 38.69 -5.97
N PHE A 139 14.82 38.12 -6.83
CA PHE A 139 14.53 38.70 -8.15
C PHE A 139 13.93 40.10 -8.05
N LEU A 140 12.92 40.28 -7.20
CA LEU A 140 12.28 41.59 -6.99
C LEU A 140 13.26 42.61 -6.43
N TRP A 141 14.15 42.20 -5.52
CA TRP A 141 15.15 43.07 -4.93
C TRP A 141 16.18 43.52 -5.97
N LEU A 142 16.65 42.60 -6.83
CA LEU A 142 17.55 42.91 -7.96
C LEU A 142 16.91 43.86 -8.98
N CYS A 143 15.64 43.64 -9.36
CA CYS A 143 14.89 44.55 -10.23
C CYS A 143 14.74 45.95 -9.59
N SER A 144 14.50 46.01 -8.29
CA SER A 144 14.40 47.29 -7.58
C SER A 144 15.74 48.01 -7.51
N LEU A 145 16.84 47.30 -7.21
CA LEU A 145 18.19 47.88 -7.20
C LEU A 145 18.58 48.43 -8.58
N SER A 146 18.38 47.66 -9.64
CA SER A 146 18.70 48.07 -11.01
C SER A 146 17.88 49.28 -11.46
N SER A 147 16.58 49.32 -11.15
CA SER A 147 15.73 50.48 -11.43
C SER A 147 16.18 51.75 -10.69
N ASN A 148 16.47 51.64 -9.39
CA ASN A 148 16.99 52.77 -8.60
C ASN A 148 18.36 53.24 -9.10
N TYR A 149 19.26 52.31 -9.46
CA TYR A 149 20.57 52.63 -10.02
C TYR A 149 20.43 53.41 -11.33
N LEU A 150 19.56 52.94 -12.24
CA LEU A 150 19.33 53.60 -13.52
C LEU A 150 18.74 55.01 -13.34
N LYS A 151 17.80 55.16 -12.40
CA LYS A 151 17.20 56.45 -12.08
C LYS A 151 18.23 57.45 -11.55
N SER A 152 19.09 57.02 -10.62
CA SER A 152 20.17 57.84 -10.09
C SER A 152 21.19 58.22 -11.18
N TYR A 153 21.48 57.32 -12.11
CA TYR A 153 22.35 57.62 -13.25
C TYR A 153 21.76 58.71 -14.15
N CYS A 154 20.46 58.66 -14.46
CA CYS A 154 19.80 59.70 -15.26
C CYS A 154 19.80 61.07 -14.56
N GLU A 155 19.64 61.14 -13.23
CA GLU A 155 19.66 62.41 -12.48
C GLU A 155 21.05 63.05 -12.40
N ILE A 156 22.14 62.27 -12.55
CA ILE A 156 23.51 62.79 -12.50
C ILE A 156 23.97 63.31 -13.87
N TYR A 157 23.55 62.65 -14.95
CA TYR A 157 24.08 62.90 -16.30
C TYR A 157 23.15 63.74 -17.20
N HIS A 158 22.03 64.23 -16.67
CA HIS A 158 21.07 65.07 -17.39
C HIS A 158 20.56 66.20 -16.49
#